data_AF-A0A9E5DH36-F1
#
_entry.id   AF-A0A9E5DH36-F1
#
_cell.length_a   1.000
_cell.length_b   1.000
_cell.length_c   1.000
_cell.angle_alpha   90.00
_cell.angle_beta   90.00
_cell.angle_gamma   90.00
#
_symmetry.space_group_name_H-M   'P 1'
#
loop_
_entity.id
_entity.type
_entity.pdbx_description
1 polymer ?
#
loop_
_entity_poly.entity_id
_entity_poly.type
_entity_poly.pdbx_seq_one_letter_code
_entity_poly.pdbx_strand_id
1 'polypeptide(L)'
;MEDIYATEDIENTTYNLDQEITENSNLTNTNDTTDITNSTNPIDITSSNTTSTDYLAAGGETKASKSLSQYVQTTKNCQVTNSQIQALAKSITSGKSSAYDKAVAIFNWVRDKLGYSFYYNTKYGAVGTLNAKTGNCVDTAHLLIALERAAGIPARYVHGYCKFSSGNWYGHVWAQIYIEGKWYNADATSYRNTFGVIKNWNTKTAKIYDTYASLPF
;
A
#
# COMPACT_ATOMS: atom_id res chain seq x y z
N MET A 1 58.79 -11.00 -13.13
CA MET A 1 58.30 -11.83 -14.25
C MET A 1 57.21 -12.71 -13.68
N GLU A 2 55.96 -12.66 -14.08
CA GLU A 2 55.14 -11.78 -14.94
C GLU A 2 53.72 -12.33 -14.76
N ASP A 3 52.72 -11.50 -15.02
CA ASP A 3 51.30 -11.65 -14.67
C ASP A 3 50.56 -12.88 -15.26
N ILE A 4 49.35 -13.18 -14.73
CA ILE A 4 48.08 -13.07 -15.48
C ILE A 4 46.88 -13.40 -14.56
N TYR A 5 45.92 -12.48 -14.56
CA TYR A 5 44.59 -12.52 -13.96
C TYR A 5 43.63 -13.45 -14.73
N ALA A 6 42.66 -14.05 -14.02
CA ALA A 6 41.35 -14.36 -14.60
C ALA A 6 40.29 -14.27 -13.51
N THR A 7 39.56 -13.15 -13.53
CA THR A 7 38.30 -12.93 -12.83
C THR A 7 37.18 -13.62 -13.60
N GLU A 8 36.40 -14.50 -12.96
CA GLU A 8 35.19 -15.04 -13.58
C GLU A 8 34.04 -14.02 -13.47
N ASP A 9 33.52 -13.66 -14.63
CA ASP A 9 32.44 -12.71 -14.87
C ASP A 9 31.12 -13.20 -14.27
N ILE A 10 30.58 -12.44 -13.31
CA ILE A 10 29.17 -12.53 -12.93
C ILE A 10 28.41 -11.68 -13.94
N GLU A 11 27.88 -12.31 -14.98
CA GLU A 11 26.98 -11.67 -15.94
C GLU A 11 25.73 -11.14 -15.23
N ASN A 12 25.74 -9.82 -15.04
CA ASN A 12 24.63 -9.00 -14.62
C ASN A 12 23.61 -8.95 -15.77
N THR A 13 22.68 -9.91 -15.81
CA THR A 13 21.61 -9.95 -16.80
C THR A 13 20.62 -8.81 -16.55
N THR A 14 20.88 -7.71 -17.25
CA THR A 14 19.97 -6.57 -17.39
C THR A 14 18.80 -7.04 -18.24
N TYR A 15 17.66 -7.37 -17.63
CA TYR A 15 16.44 -7.65 -18.37
C TYR A 15 15.85 -6.35 -18.89
N ASN A 16 16.03 -6.10 -20.19
CA ASN A 16 15.31 -5.11 -20.97
C ASN A 16 13.81 -5.45 -20.97
N LEU A 17 12.97 -4.53 -20.51
CA LEU A 17 11.52 -4.62 -20.59
C LEU A 17 10.99 -3.48 -21.45
N ASP A 18 11.22 -3.58 -22.76
CA ASP A 18 10.48 -2.85 -23.78
C ASP A 18 10.13 -3.87 -24.88
N GLN A 19 8.87 -4.33 -24.91
CA GLN A 19 8.13 -4.72 -26.13
C GLN A 19 6.60 -4.70 -25.88
N GLU A 20 5.89 -4.49 -26.99
CA GLU A 20 4.66 -3.73 -27.27
C GLU A 20 3.30 -4.40 -26.93
N ILE A 21 2.24 -3.63 -26.59
CA ILE A 21 1.00 -3.22 -27.37
C ILE A 21 0.11 -4.47 -27.71
N THR A 22 -1.23 -4.58 -27.50
CA THR A 22 -2.35 -3.77 -28.05
C THR A 22 -3.74 -4.25 -27.52
N GLU A 23 -4.67 -3.29 -27.39
CA GLU A 23 -6.16 -3.35 -27.48
C GLU A 23 -7.01 -4.41 -26.74
N ASN A 24 -7.98 -3.95 -25.94
CA ASN A 24 -9.38 -3.93 -26.40
C ASN A 24 -10.33 -3.14 -25.48
N SER A 25 -10.95 -2.13 -26.07
CA SER A 25 -12.14 -1.43 -25.62
C SER A 25 -13.38 -2.33 -25.69
N ASN A 26 -14.27 -2.28 -24.69
CA ASN A 26 -15.73 -2.18 -24.89
C ASN A 26 -16.45 -2.05 -23.54
N LEU A 27 -16.94 -0.84 -23.28
CA LEU A 27 -17.94 -0.52 -22.26
C LEU A 27 -19.30 -0.48 -22.96
N THR A 28 -20.30 -1.19 -22.42
CA THR A 28 -21.71 -0.87 -22.64
C THR A 28 -22.41 -0.73 -21.29
N ASN A 29 -22.88 0.49 -21.05
CA ASN A 29 -23.88 0.90 -20.07
C ASN A 29 -25.20 0.15 -20.30
N THR A 30 -25.87 -0.25 -19.21
CA THR A 30 -27.32 -0.07 -19.07
C THR A 30 -27.67 0.16 -17.59
N ASN A 31 -28.29 1.30 -17.33
CA ASN A 31 -29.00 1.62 -16.10
C ASN A 31 -30.19 0.68 -15.95
N ASP A 32 -30.50 0.27 -14.72
CA ASP A 32 -31.90 0.05 -14.36
C ASP A 32 -32.16 0.47 -12.91
N THR A 33 -33.23 1.23 -12.75
CA THR A 33 -33.74 1.84 -11.53
C THR A 33 -35.07 1.17 -11.22
N THR A 34 -35.33 0.90 -9.94
CA THR A 34 -36.64 0.96 -9.23
C THR A 34 -36.59 0.02 -8.02
N ASP A 35 -37.27 0.18 -6.89
CA ASP A 35 -37.99 1.26 -6.21
C ASP A 35 -38.55 0.60 -4.89
N ILE A 36 -39.06 1.40 -3.94
CA ILE A 36 -40.12 1.07 -2.96
C ILE A 36 -39.80 0.56 -1.51
N THR A 37 -39.87 1.56 -0.60
CA THR A 37 -40.62 1.72 0.69
C THR A 37 -40.31 1.00 2.02
N ASN A 38 -39.97 1.84 3.01
CA ASN A 38 -40.50 2.04 4.38
C ASN A 38 -41.32 0.95 5.11
N SER A 39 -40.94 0.66 6.38
CA SER A 39 -41.86 0.67 7.53
C SER A 39 -41.14 0.72 8.90
N THR A 40 -41.37 1.83 9.61
CA THR A 40 -41.59 2.07 11.07
C THR A 40 -41.15 1.06 12.14
N ASN A 41 -40.40 1.51 13.17
CA ASN A 41 -40.99 1.95 14.46
C ASN A 41 -39.95 2.60 15.42
N PRO A 42 -40.34 3.58 16.28
CA PRO A 42 -39.44 4.34 17.17
C PRO A 42 -39.56 3.94 18.66
N ILE A 43 -38.51 4.13 19.47
CA ILE A 43 -38.60 4.20 20.96
C ILE A 43 -37.69 5.29 21.55
N ASP A 44 -38.28 5.95 22.55
CA ASP A 44 -38.01 7.16 23.34
C ASP A 44 -36.71 7.34 24.17
N ILE A 45 -36.28 8.62 24.22
CA ILE A 45 -36.01 9.54 25.37
C ILE A 45 -35.10 9.06 26.54
N THR A 46 -33.98 9.78 26.80
CA THR A 46 -33.77 10.69 27.97
C THR A 46 -32.32 11.11 28.24
N SER A 47 -32.16 12.43 28.38
CA SER A 47 -31.32 13.17 29.34
C SER A 47 -29.78 13.29 29.19
N SER A 48 -29.39 14.51 28.79
CA SER A 48 -28.41 15.41 29.43
C SER A 48 -26.99 14.92 29.76
N ASN A 49 -25.96 15.53 29.18
CA ASN A 49 -25.39 16.75 29.75
C ASN A 49 -24.37 17.40 28.81
N THR A 50 -24.43 18.72 28.77
CA THR A 50 -23.57 19.67 28.08
C THR A 50 -22.18 19.78 28.72
N THR A 51 -21.13 19.85 27.91
CA THR A 51 -20.06 20.85 28.08
C THR A 51 -19.29 21.01 26.77
N SER A 52 -19.75 21.97 25.97
CA SER A 52 -18.93 22.63 24.97
C SER A 52 -17.80 23.35 25.69
N THR A 53 -16.56 23.12 25.26
CA THR A 53 -15.53 24.17 25.33
C THR A 53 -15.17 24.50 23.90
N ASP A 54 -15.63 25.68 23.51
CA ASP A 54 -15.43 26.31 22.24
C ASP A 54 -13.94 26.62 22.03
N TYR A 55 -13.38 26.06 20.95
CA TYR A 55 -12.30 26.71 20.22
C TYR A 55 -12.76 26.81 18.77
N LEU A 56 -13.42 27.91 18.42
CA LEU A 56 -13.68 28.28 17.04
C LEU A 56 -12.85 29.50 16.64
N ALA A 57 -12.22 29.34 15.48
CA ALA A 57 -11.86 30.31 14.44
C ALA A 57 -10.38 30.18 14.06
N ALA A 58 -9.98 29.95 12.81
CA ALA A 58 -10.70 29.86 11.55
C ALA A 58 -9.80 29.18 10.50
N GLY A 59 -10.41 28.45 9.55
CA GLY A 59 -9.77 28.16 8.26
C GLY A 59 -9.86 26.71 7.78
N GLY A 60 -10.93 26.39 7.05
CA GLY A 60 -10.93 25.35 6.02
C GLY A 60 -11.46 23.97 6.44
N GLU A 61 -12.74 23.74 6.17
CA GLU A 61 -13.32 22.40 6.14
C GLU A 61 -12.60 21.52 5.10
N THR A 62 -11.99 20.41 5.53
CA THR A 62 -11.51 19.38 4.60
C THR A 62 -12.15 18.03 4.91
N LYS A 63 -13.06 17.60 4.03
CA LYS A 63 -13.37 16.21 3.65
C LYS A 63 -12.91 15.14 4.67
N ALA A 64 -13.66 15.06 5.77
CA ALA A 64 -13.77 13.93 6.70
C ALA A 64 -12.45 13.25 7.12
N SER A 65 -12.06 13.48 8.38
CA SER A 65 -11.19 12.59 9.15
C SER A 65 -11.72 11.15 9.07
N LYS A 66 -11.26 10.39 8.06
CA LYS A 66 -11.40 8.94 8.01
C LYS A 66 -10.70 8.42 9.25
N SER A 67 -11.47 7.88 10.19
CA SER A 67 -10.91 7.29 11.41
C SER A 67 -9.79 6.31 11.02
N LEU A 68 -8.62 6.48 11.62
CA LEU A 68 -7.44 5.65 11.36
C LEU A 68 -7.69 4.18 11.67
N SER A 69 -8.73 3.86 12.45
CA SER A 69 -9.11 2.50 12.81
C SER A 69 -9.30 1.59 11.60
N GLN A 70 -9.80 2.11 10.47
CA GLN A 70 -9.97 1.32 9.25
C GLN A 70 -8.63 0.88 8.63
N TYR A 71 -7.57 1.65 8.87
CA TYR A 71 -6.25 1.43 8.29
C TYR A 71 -5.40 0.46 9.11
N VAL A 72 -5.97 -0.19 10.13
CA VAL A 72 -5.38 -1.35 10.82
C VAL A 72 -6.21 -2.63 10.65
N GLN A 73 -7.34 -2.57 9.94
CA GLN A 73 -8.21 -3.73 9.74
C GLN A 73 -7.72 -4.67 8.64
N THR A 74 -8.11 -5.94 8.76
CA THR A 74 -7.97 -6.95 7.71
C THR A 74 -8.91 -6.66 6.53
N THR A 75 -8.50 -6.99 5.32
CA THR A 75 -9.35 -6.95 4.11
C THR A 75 -9.08 -8.17 3.24
N LYS A 76 -9.87 -8.37 2.18
CA LYS A 76 -9.82 -9.57 1.31
C LYS A 76 -8.39 -9.98 0.91
N ASN A 77 -7.61 -9.03 0.40
CA ASN A 77 -6.24 -9.26 -0.07
C ASN A 77 -5.16 -8.77 0.92
N CYS A 78 -5.59 -8.26 2.09
CA CYS A 78 -4.74 -7.73 3.15
C CYS A 78 -5.02 -8.48 4.45
N GLN A 79 -4.61 -9.74 4.52
CA GLN A 79 -5.04 -10.68 5.57
C GLN A 79 -4.27 -10.48 6.89
N VAL A 80 -4.51 -9.34 7.57
CA VAL A 80 -3.82 -8.91 8.81
C VAL A 80 -3.91 -9.94 9.95
N THR A 81 -5.04 -10.66 10.05
CA THR A 81 -5.30 -11.65 11.10
C THR A 81 -4.71 -13.03 10.81
N ASN A 82 -4.07 -13.22 9.65
CA ASN A 82 -3.41 -14.48 9.34
C ASN A 82 -2.20 -14.70 10.26
N SER A 83 -2.07 -15.92 10.81
CA SER A 83 -1.03 -16.25 11.78
C SER A 83 0.40 -16.09 11.24
N GLN A 84 0.64 -16.36 9.95
CA GLN A 84 1.96 -16.17 9.34
C GLN A 84 2.32 -14.68 9.27
N ILE A 85 1.36 -13.83 8.92
CA ILE A 85 1.54 -12.37 8.87
C ILE A 85 1.83 -11.82 10.26
N GLN A 86 1.01 -12.18 11.27
CA GLN A 86 1.20 -11.71 12.64
C GLN A 86 2.54 -12.18 13.23
N ALA A 87 2.90 -13.46 13.04
CA ALA A 87 4.15 -14.01 13.53
C ALA A 87 5.36 -13.32 12.88
N LEU A 88 5.31 -13.08 11.57
CA LEU A 88 6.38 -12.39 10.87
C LEU A 88 6.50 -10.92 11.29
N ALA A 89 5.38 -10.19 11.37
CA ALA A 89 5.37 -8.80 11.83
C ALA A 89 5.99 -8.69 13.23
N LYS A 90 5.59 -9.58 14.16
CA LYS A 90 6.17 -9.65 15.51
C LYS A 90 7.68 -9.95 15.49
N SER A 91 8.12 -10.85 14.62
CA SER A 91 9.54 -11.20 14.47
C SER A 91 10.38 -10.01 13.98
N ILE A 92 9.96 -9.37 12.87
CA ILE A 92 10.67 -8.22 12.28
C ILE A 92 10.74 -7.04 13.26
N THR A 93 9.65 -6.81 14.00
CA THR A 93 9.53 -5.69 14.93
C THR A 93 10.12 -5.95 16.30
N SER A 94 10.64 -7.15 16.56
CA SER A 94 11.25 -7.49 17.84
C SER A 94 12.40 -6.53 18.19
N GLY A 95 12.43 -6.10 19.46
CA GLY A 95 13.42 -5.16 19.98
C GLY A 95 13.26 -3.70 19.53
N LYS A 96 12.23 -3.34 18.75
CA LYS A 96 11.99 -1.97 18.28
C LYS A 96 10.94 -1.29 19.13
N SER A 97 11.28 -0.12 19.66
CA SER A 97 10.43 0.65 20.57
C SER A 97 9.48 1.60 19.83
N SER A 98 9.95 2.30 18.81
CA SER A 98 9.14 3.31 18.09
C SER A 98 8.31 2.71 16.95
N ALA A 99 7.18 3.34 16.63
CA ALA A 99 6.39 2.98 15.45
C ALA A 99 7.19 3.19 14.14
N TYR A 100 8.04 4.21 14.11
CA TYR A 100 8.90 4.50 12.98
C TYR A 100 9.91 3.38 12.71
N ASP A 101 10.63 2.92 13.72
CA ASP A 101 11.63 1.86 13.56
C ASP A 101 10.98 0.54 13.12
N LYS A 102 9.79 0.25 13.65
CA LYS A 102 8.99 -0.92 13.24
C LYS A 102 8.60 -0.83 11.76
N ALA A 103 8.08 0.31 11.32
CA ALA A 103 7.69 0.54 9.93
C ALA A 103 8.89 0.43 8.96
N VAL A 104 10.01 1.08 9.30
CA VAL A 104 11.24 1.00 8.51
C VAL A 104 11.72 -0.45 8.37
N ALA A 105 11.67 -1.23 9.46
CA ALA A 105 12.10 -2.62 9.44
C ALA A 105 11.20 -3.53 8.60
N ILE A 106 9.89 -3.35 8.71
CA ILE A 106 8.92 -4.08 7.87
C ILE A 106 9.10 -3.72 6.40
N PHE A 107 9.19 -2.42 6.09
CA PHE A 107 9.46 -1.94 4.73
C PHE A 107 10.73 -2.56 4.14
N ASN A 108 11.85 -2.50 4.87
CA ASN A 108 13.12 -3.06 4.40
C ASN A 108 13.00 -4.57 4.19
N TRP A 109 12.36 -5.30 5.12
CA TRP A 109 12.18 -6.74 4.97
C TRP A 109 11.39 -7.07 3.70
N VAL A 110 10.28 -6.37 3.42
CA VAL A 110 9.49 -6.63 2.21
C VAL A 110 10.29 -6.29 0.96
N ARG A 111 10.95 -5.13 0.92
CA ARG A 111 11.78 -4.70 -0.21
C ARG A 111 12.90 -5.69 -0.52
N ASP A 112 13.53 -6.24 0.51
CA ASP A 112 14.74 -7.05 0.38
C ASP A 112 14.45 -8.56 0.24
N LYS A 113 13.22 -9.02 0.53
CA LYS A 113 12.86 -10.45 0.52
C LYS A 113 11.90 -10.84 -0.61
N LEU A 114 11.41 -9.89 -1.40
CA LEU A 114 10.53 -10.16 -2.53
C LEU A 114 11.25 -9.90 -3.86
N GLY A 115 11.06 -10.82 -4.80
CA GLY A 115 11.25 -10.53 -6.22
C GLY A 115 10.09 -9.72 -6.77
N TYR A 116 10.32 -9.09 -7.93
CA TYR A 116 9.25 -8.44 -8.69
C TYR A 116 8.81 -9.33 -9.85
N SER A 117 7.51 -9.43 -10.10
CA SER A 117 6.96 -10.11 -11.27
C SER A 117 5.87 -9.27 -11.92
N PHE A 118 5.89 -9.16 -13.25
CA PHE A 118 4.96 -8.33 -13.98
C PHE A 118 3.68 -9.10 -14.33
N TYR A 119 2.55 -8.62 -13.84
CA TYR A 119 1.20 -9.07 -14.18
C TYR A 119 0.17 -8.02 -13.75
N TYR A 120 -1.06 -8.14 -14.25
CA TYR A 120 -2.15 -7.23 -13.94
C TYR A 120 -2.84 -7.58 -12.60
N ASN A 121 -3.29 -6.54 -11.90
CA ASN A 121 -4.10 -6.63 -10.67
C ASN A 121 -3.45 -7.47 -9.56
N THR A 122 -4.25 -7.97 -8.62
CA THR A 122 -3.79 -8.90 -7.57
C THR A 122 -3.85 -10.33 -8.07
N LYS A 123 -2.84 -11.13 -7.71
CA LYS A 123 -2.81 -12.58 -7.93
C LYS A 123 -2.76 -13.35 -6.62
N TYR A 124 -2.08 -12.80 -5.61
CA TYR A 124 -1.72 -13.54 -4.41
C TYR A 124 -2.32 -12.99 -3.12
N GLY A 125 -2.58 -11.68 -3.05
CA GLY A 125 -2.82 -10.99 -1.79
C GLY A 125 -1.62 -11.10 -0.84
N ALA A 126 -1.76 -10.62 0.40
CA ALA A 126 -0.63 -10.56 1.34
C ALA A 126 -0.04 -11.93 1.67
N VAL A 127 -0.89 -12.90 2.04
CA VAL A 127 -0.44 -14.25 2.44
C VAL A 127 0.16 -15.01 1.27
N GLY A 128 -0.48 -14.95 0.10
CA GLY A 128 0.06 -15.60 -1.09
C GLY A 128 1.41 -15.00 -1.49
N THR A 129 1.56 -13.67 -1.41
CA THR A 129 2.81 -12.98 -1.73
C THR A 129 3.92 -13.37 -0.74
N LEU A 130 3.59 -13.47 0.54
CA LEU A 130 4.53 -13.95 1.57
C LEU A 130 5.06 -15.35 1.25
N ASN A 131 4.18 -16.24 0.78
CA ASN A 131 4.54 -17.62 0.44
C ASN A 131 5.30 -17.71 -0.89
N ALA A 132 4.88 -16.94 -1.89
CA ALA A 132 5.48 -16.94 -3.23
C ALA A 132 6.84 -16.21 -3.31
N LYS A 133 7.13 -15.30 -2.36
CA LYS A 133 8.34 -14.45 -2.36
C LYS A 133 8.50 -13.60 -3.63
N THR A 134 7.40 -13.32 -4.32
CA THR A 134 7.36 -12.46 -5.50
C THR A 134 5.99 -11.83 -5.64
N GLY A 135 5.93 -10.65 -6.27
CA GLY A 135 4.67 -10.02 -6.63
C GLY A 135 4.86 -8.79 -7.52
N ASN A 136 3.77 -8.31 -8.10
CA ASN A 136 3.75 -6.98 -8.74
C ASN A 136 3.61 -5.88 -7.67
N CYS A 137 3.38 -4.64 -8.10
CA CYS A 137 3.18 -3.51 -7.21
C CYS A 137 1.98 -3.68 -6.25
N VAL A 138 0.88 -4.24 -6.72
CA VAL A 138 -0.35 -4.46 -5.93
C VAL A 138 -0.10 -5.48 -4.83
N ASP A 139 0.43 -6.66 -5.17
CA ASP A 139 0.66 -7.76 -4.24
C ASP A 139 1.80 -7.45 -3.25
N THR A 140 2.83 -6.71 -3.69
CA THR A 140 3.86 -6.16 -2.80
C THR A 140 3.25 -5.19 -1.79
N ALA A 141 2.37 -4.28 -2.23
CA ALA A 141 1.66 -3.36 -1.34
C ALA A 141 0.74 -4.09 -0.37
N HIS A 142 0.04 -5.16 -0.80
CA HIS A 142 -0.77 -6.00 0.07
C HIS A 142 0.04 -6.58 1.23
N LEU A 143 1.18 -7.20 0.93
CA LEU A 143 2.03 -7.79 1.98
C LEU A 143 2.58 -6.72 2.92
N LEU A 144 3.11 -5.62 2.37
CA LEU A 144 3.64 -4.52 3.17
C LEU A 144 2.59 -3.96 4.12
N ILE A 145 1.41 -3.63 3.61
CA ILE A 145 0.31 -3.08 4.41
C ILE A 145 -0.16 -4.10 5.45
N ALA A 146 -0.28 -5.39 5.10
CA ALA A 146 -0.72 -6.40 6.05
C ALA A 146 0.24 -6.53 7.24
N LEU A 147 1.56 -6.50 7.01
CA LEU A 147 2.56 -6.56 8.06
C LEU A 147 2.57 -5.31 8.94
N GLU A 148 2.47 -4.12 8.36
CA GLU A 148 2.39 -2.84 9.08
C GLU A 148 1.14 -2.80 9.98
N ARG A 149 -0.01 -3.18 9.43
CA ARG A 149 -1.27 -3.28 10.16
C ARG A 149 -1.20 -4.32 11.29
N ALA A 150 -0.56 -5.46 11.04
CA ALA A 150 -0.36 -6.49 12.07
C ALA A 150 0.57 -6.01 13.20
N ALA A 151 1.46 -5.05 12.94
CA ALA A 151 2.25 -4.36 13.95
C ALA A 151 1.50 -3.19 14.63
N GLY A 152 0.22 -2.98 14.31
CA GLY A 152 -0.62 -1.92 14.85
C GLY A 152 -0.42 -0.55 14.20
N ILE A 153 0.29 -0.49 13.07
CA ILE A 153 0.64 0.77 12.40
C ILE A 153 -0.38 1.01 11.28
N PRO A 154 -1.09 2.16 11.26
CA PRO A 154 -2.07 2.42 10.23
C PRO A 154 -1.40 2.55 8.85
N ALA A 155 -1.89 1.78 7.89
CA ALA A 155 -1.32 1.70 6.54
C ALA A 155 -2.43 1.68 5.48
N ARG A 156 -2.21 2.36 4.35
CA ARG A 156 -3.20 2.49 3.26
C ARG A 156 -2.56 2.30 1.90
N TYR A 157 -3.37 1.97 0.90
CA TYR A 157 -2.96 1.93 -0.49
C TYR A 157 -3.03 3.32 -1.08
N VAL A 158 -2.14 3.61 -2.02
CA VAL A 158 -2.27 4.74 -2.96
C VAL A 158 -2.23 4.16 -4.36
N HIS A 159 -3.14 4.62 -5.22
CA HIS A 159 -3.15 4.29 -6.64
C HIS A 159 -2.91 5.56 -7.45
N GLY A 160 -2.06 5.46 -8.47
CA GLY A 160 -1.78 6.57 -9.37
C GLY A 160 -1.16 6.15 -10.68
N TYR A 161 -0.77 7.14 -11.46
CA TYR A 161 -0.04 6.99 -12.71
C TYR A 161 1.31 7.70 -12.58
N CYS A 162 2.39 6.93 -12.68
CA CYS A 162 3.73 7.35 -12.29
C CYS A 162 4.67 7.27 -13.49
N LYS A 163 5.52 8.28 -13.66
CA LYS A 163 6.64 8.25 -14.60
C LYS A 163 7.83 7.57 -13.94
N PHE A 164 8.19 6.38 -14.42
CA PHE A 164 9.31 5.61 -13.89
C PHE A 164 10.63 6.12 -14.45
N SER A 165 11.72 5.77 -13.76
CA SER A 165 13.08 6.16 -14.16
C SER A 165 13.54 5.58 -15.50
N SER A 166 12.84 4.55 -16.03
CA SER A 166 13.00 4.10 -17.42
C SER A 166 12.51 5.11 -18.45
N GLY A 167 11.72 6.10 -18.05
CA GLY A 167 11.06 7.07 -18.94
C GLY A 167 9.59 6.74 -19.21
N ASN A 168 9.19 5.47 -19.02
CA ASN A 168 7.84 4.98 -19.25
C ASN A 168 6.86 5.38 -18.13
N TRP A 169 5.58 5.38 -18.46
CA TRP A 169 4.50 5.63 -17.50
C TRP A 169 3.71 4.36 -17.24
N TYR A 170 3.39 4.11 -15.97
CA TYR A 170 2.59 2.96 -15.57
C TYR A 170 1.56 3.32 -14.50
N GLY A 171 0.44 2.61 -14.51
CA GLY A 171 -0.43 2.51 -13.34
C GLY A 171 0.35 1.85 -12.21
N HIS A 172 0.30 2.44 -11.02
CA HIS A 172 1.11 2.00 -9.89
C HIS A 172 0.33 2.05 -8.58
N VAL A 173 0.51 1.01 -7.78
CA VAL A 173 -0.04 0.92 -6.42
C VAL A 173 1.12 0.77 -5.44
N TRP A 174 1.12 1.59 -4.39
CA TRP A 174 2.10 1.51 -3.32
C TRP A 174 1.45 1.74 -1.95
N ALA A 175 2.21 1.55 -0.87
CA ALA A 175 1.74 1.78 0.47
C ALA A 175 2.05 3.19 0.97
N GLN A 176 1.17 3.71 1.83
CA GLN A 176 1.47 4.83 2.72
C GLN A 176 1.27 4.39 4.16
N ILE A 177 2.23 4.74 5.02
CA ILE A 177 2.26 4.34 6.44
C ILE A 177 2.11 5.59 7.31
N TYR A 178 1.18 5.57 8.26
CA TYR A 178 0.90 6.70 9.15
C TYR A 178 1.71 6.58 10.44
N ILE A 179 2.54 7.58 10.71
CA ILE A 179 3.33 7.68 11.93
C ILE A 179 3.21 9.12 12.42
N GLU A 180 2.73 9.30 13.66
CA GLU A 180 2.77 10.57 14.40
C GLU A 180 2.26 11.78 13.58
N GLY A 181 1.06 11.69 13.01
CA GLY A 181 0.47 12.79 12.25
C GLY A 181 0.77 12.80 10.75
N LYS A 182 1.69 11.94 10.27
CA LYS A 182 2.19 12.01 8.89
C LYS A 182 2.09 10.68 8.14
N TRP A 183 1.69 10.76 6.87
CA TRP A 183 1.76 9.65 5.92
C TRP A 183 3.12 9.64 5.20
N TYR A 184 3.82 8.52 5.28
CA TYR A 184 5.08 8.26 4.58
C TYR A 184 4.84 7.35 3.38
N ASN A 185 5.35 7.72 2.20
CA ASN A 185 5.35 6.82 1.05
C ASN A 185 6.29 5.64 1.30
N ALA A 186 5.79 4.43 1.13
CA ALA A 186 6.51 3.19 1.33
C ALA A 186 6.26 2.28 0.11
N ASP A 187 7.11 2.43 -0.90
CA ASP A 187 7.08 1.60 -2.10
C ASP A 187 8.25 0.62 -2.09
N ALA A 188 7.95 -0.64 -1.73
CA ALA A 188 8.92 -1.72 -1.60
C ALA A 188 9.22 -2.44 -2.94
N THR A 189 8.76 -1.93 -4.09
CA THR A 189 8.96 -2.58 -5.40
C THR A 189 10.37 -2.43 -5.99
N SER A 190 11.25 -1.66 -5.35
CA SER A 190 12.61 -1.45 -5.84
C SER A 190 13.60 -1.30 -4.69
N TYR A 191 14.75 -1.98 -4.81
CA TYR A 191 15.89 -1.83 -3.91
C TYR A 191 16.41 -0.37 -3.83
N ARG A 192 16.10 0.47 -4.82
CA ARG A 192 16.49 1.89 -4.86
C ARG A 192 15.69 2.74 -3.87
N ASN A 193 14.53 2.27 -3.44
CA ASN A 193 13.66 3.00 -2.53
C ASN A 193 14.07 2.76 -1.07
N THR A 194 13.88 3.79 -0.26
CA THR A 194 13.98 3.70 1.21
C THR A 194 12.66 4.17 1.81
N PHE A 195 12.39 3.82 3.07
CA PHE A 195 11.16 4.27 3.73
C PHE A 195 11.02 5.80 3.66
N GLY A 196 9.89 6.29 3.15
CA GLY A 196 9.64 7.72 2.96
C GLY A 196 10.29 8.37 1.73
N VAL A 197 11.17 7.67 1.00
CA VAL A 197 11.92 8.22 -0.15
C VAL A 197 11.85 7.29 -1.36
N ILE A 198 11.25 7.80 -2.42
CA ILE A 198 11.08 7.08 -3.69
C ILE A 198 12.16 7.54 -4.69
N LYS A 199 12.83 6.58 -5.32
CA LYS A 199 13.89 6.83 -6.31
C LYS A 199 13.66 6.14 -7.66
N ASN A 200 12.75 5.16 -7.76
CA ASN A 200 12.48 4.44 -9.00
C ASN A 200 11.42 5.10 -9.91
N TRP A 201 10.64 6.06 -9.41
CA TRP A 201 9.70 6.91 -10.17
C TRP A 201 9.65 8.35 -9.63
N ASN A 202 9.16 9.28 -10.46
CA ASN A 202 9.12 10.71 -10.15
C ASN A 202 7.87 11.08 -9.34
N THR A 203 8.06 11.39 -8.06
CA THR A 203 6.97 11.77 -7.14
C THR A 203 6.35 13.13 -7.44
N LYS A 204 7.05 14.02 -8.14
CA LYS A 204 6.54 15.37 -8.47
C LYS A 204 5.57 15.34 -9.66
N THR A 205 5.68 14.33 -10.52
CA THR A 205 4.86 14.21 -11.74
C THR A 205 3.80 13.12 -11.63
N ALA A 206 3.77 12.38 -10.52
CA ALA A 206 2.78 11.33 -10.32
C ALA A 206 1.37 11.91 -10.21
N LYS A 207 0.44 11.36 -10.99
CA LYS A 207 -0.99 11.69 -10.87
C LYS A 207 -1.61 10.72 -9.88
N ILE A 208 -1.99 11.22 -8.70
CA ILE A 208 -2.66 10.42 -7.67
C ILE A 208 -4.14 10.29 -8.03
N TYR A 209 -4.65 9.07 -8.04
CA TYR A 209 -6.08 8.81 -8.26
C TYR A 209 -6.84 8.80 -6.94
N ASP A 210 -6.46 7.94 -5.99
CA ASP A 210 -7.10 7.89 -4.67
C ASP A 210 -6.24 7.09 -3.66
N THR A 211 -6.73 7.03 -2.43
CA THR A 211 -6.18 6.24 -1.32
C THR A 211 -7.24 5.32 -0.72
N TYR A 212 -6.84 4.10 -0.38
CA TYR A 212 -7.78 3.04 -0.02
C TYR A 212 -7.39 2.32 1.27
N ALA A 213 -8.40 1.93 2.07
CA ALA A 213 -8.23 0.95 3.14
C ALA A 213 -8.23 -0.48 2.58
N SER A 214 -9.03 -0.72 1.54
CA SER A 214 -9.04 -1.93 0.71
C SER A 214 -9.12 -1.51 -0.76
N LEU A 215 -8.31 -2.11 -1.63
CA LEU A 215 -8.48 -1.91 -3.07
C LEU A 215 -9.84 -2.48 -3.53
N PRO A 216 -10.46 -1.85 -4.54
CA PRO A 216 -11.77 -2.27 -5.04
C PRO A 216 -11.72 -3.48 -5.99
N PHE A 217 -10.54 -4.05 -6.26
CA PHE A 217 -10.29 -5.19 -7.15
C PHE A 217 -9.49 -6.28 -6.45
#